data_AF-A0A961S4A4-F1
#
_entry.id   AF-A0A961S4A4-F1
#
_cell.length_a   1.000
_cell.length_b   1.000
_cell.length_c   1.000
_cell.angle_alpha   90.00
_cell.angle_beta   90.00
_cell.angle_gamma   90.00
#
_symmetry.space_group_name_H-M   'P 1'
#
loop_
_entity.id
_entity.type
_entity.pdbx_description
1 polymer ?
#
loop_
_entity_poly.entity_id
_entity_poly.type
_entity_poly.pdbx_seq_one_letter_code
_entity_poly.pdbx_strand_id
1 'polypeptide(L)'
;FDPALKGYWGGGDFARTMETALAVIDQNVSKVDGIKISLLDDQKEVVMRRRLPASVKMYSGDDFNYPDLIAGDDQGHSHALLGIFDAIAPAASAALVALAKGQMRKYDKLMAPTVPLSRLIFRVPTQYYKTGIVFLAWLNGHQDHFVMVNGAQSMRPLPYFIEAFKLADQAGLLRDPDLAVKRMKKLLSVYGA
;
A
#
# COMPACT_ATOMS: atom_id res chain seq x y z
N PHE A 1 9.52 6.00 -4.66
CA PHE A 1 8.32 6.26 -5.48
C PHE A 1 8.61 7.17 -6.67
N ASP A 2 9.25 8.32 -6.45
CA ASP A 2 9.62 9.25 -7.52
C ASP A 2 11.07 9.71 -7.34
N PRO A 3 12.00 9.33 -8.24
CA PRO A 3 13.39 9.80 -8.18
C PRO A 3 13.55 11.32 -8.29
N ALA A 4 12.62 12.03 -8.93
CA ALA A 4 12.68 13.49 -9.09
C ALA A 4 12.45 14.25 -7.78
N LEU A 5 11.86 13.60 -6.77
CA LEU A 5 11.65 14.16 -5.43
C LEU A 5 12.84 13.92 -4.48
N LYS A 6 14.00 13.52 -5.00
CA LYS A 6 15.21 13.36 -4.18
C LYS A 6 15.54 14.66 -3.46
N GLY A 7 15.56 14.60 -2.14
CA GLY A 7 15.88 15.75 -1.29
C GLY A 7 14.70 16.67 -0.97
N TYR A 8 13.46 16.21 -1.15
CA TYR A 8 12.27 16.96 -0.76
C TYR A 8 12.36 17.42 0.71
N TRP A 9 11.80 18.60 1.01
CA TRP A 9 12.02 19.36 2.25
C TRP A 9 13.44 19.91 2.46
N GLY A 10 14.26 19.95 1.41
CA GLY A 10 15.50 20.74 1.38
C GLY A 10 16.75 20.04 1.95
N GLY A 11 16.78 18.71 1.97
CA GLY A 11 17.95 17.96 2.45
C GLY A 11 17.90 16.46 2.17
N GLY A 12 19.04 15.78 2.35
CA GLY A 12 19.15 14.31 2.21
C GLY A 12 19.00 13.55 3.54
N ASP A 13 19.00 14.26 4.66
CA ASP A 13 18.89 13.69 6.00
C ASP A 13 17.43 13.67 6.47
N PHE A 14 16.98 12.53 7.01
CA PHE A 14 15.59 12.37 7.45
C PHE A 14 15.25 13.28 8.63
N ALA A 15 16.13 13.38 9.63
CA ALA A 15 15.84 14.18 10.82
C ALA A 15 15.62 15.66 10.43
N ARG A 16 16.53 16.23 9.64
CA ARG A 16 16.42 17.62 9.16
C ARG A 16 15.18 17.87 8.28
N THR A 17 14.87 16.95 7.37
CA THR A 17 13.72 17.10 6.47
C THR A 17 12.40 16.94 7.23
N MET A 18 12.34 16.07 8.24
CA MET A 18 11.21 15.93 9.14
C MET A 18 10.98 17.21 9.96
N GLU A 19 12.02 17.86 10.51
CA GLU A 19 11.87 19.15 11.20
C GLU A 19 11.23 20.21 10.29
N THR A 20 11.64 20.25 9.03
CA THR A 20 11.09 21.19 8.05
C THR A 20 9.61 20.92 7.79
N ALA A 21 9.23 19.64 7.61
CA ALA A 21 7.84 19.25 7.41
C ALA A 21 6.97 19.56 8.65
N LEU A 22 7.47 19.27 9.86
CA LEU A 22 6.78 19.58 11.11
C LEU A 22 6.60 21.08 11.31
N ALA A 23 7.62 21.90 11.03
CA ALA A 23 7.52 23.35 11.12
C ALA A 23 6.44 23.94 10.19
N VAL A 24 6.28 23.40 8.98
CA VAL A 24 5.21 23.81 8.06
C VAL A 24 3.83 23.45 8.61
N ILE A 25 3.68 22.25 9.19
CA ILE A 25 2.44 21.78 9.83
C ILE A 25 2.09 22.67 11.03
N ASP A 26 3.05 22.93 11.92
CA ASP A 26 2.86 23.71 13.15
C ASP A 26 2.43 25.15 12.85
N GLN A 27 2.93 25.75 11.78
CA GLN A 27 2.54 27.10 11.35
C GLN A 27 1.14 27.14 10.69
N ASN A 28 0.58 25.99 10.33
CA ASN A 28 -0.64 25.89 9.52
C ASN A 28 -1.65 24.85 10.05
N VAL A 29 -1.64 24.55 11.35
CA VAL A 29 -2.44 23.46 11.96
C VAL A 29 -3.92 23.51 11.56
N SER A 30 -4.53 24.69 11.54
CA SER A 30 -5.95 24.85 11.18
C SER A 30 -6.28 24.56 9.71
N LYS A 31 -5.26 24.42 8.85
CA LYS A 31 -5.39 24.16 7.41
C LYS A 31 -4.91 22.76 7.01
N VAL A 32 -4.35 21.99 7.94
CA VAL A 32 -3.76 20.68 7.68
C VAL A 32 -4.53 19.61 8.46
N ASP A 33 -5.33 18.81 7.77
CA ASP A 33 -6.01 17.65 8.39
C ASP A 33 -5.01 16.53 8.75
N GLY A 34 -3.96 16.35 7.95
CA GLY A 34 -2.95 15.33 8.19
C GLY A 34 -1.81 15.34 7.18
N ILE A 35 -0.83 14.47 7.41
CA ILE A 35 0.28 14.22 6.50
C ILE A 35 0.31 12.75 6.11
N LYS A 36 0.52 12.47 4.82
CA LYS A 36 0.89 11.14 4.33
C LYS A 36 2.40 11.01 4.17
N ILE A 37 3.00 9.98 4.76
CA ILE A 37 4.42 9.65 4.55
C ILE A 37 4.57 8.36 3.73
N SER A 38 5.38 8.41 2.66
CA SER A 38 5.60 7.27 1.75
C SER A 38 7.09 6.95 1.62
N LEU A 39 7.73 6.71 2.77
CA LEU A 39 9.16 6.35 2.84
C LEU A 39 9.41 4.84 2.93
N LEU A 40 8.36 4.03 3.14
CA LEU A 40 8.44 2.57 3.37
C LEU A 40 9.39 2.21 4.52
N ASP A 41 9.29 2.99 5.60
CA ASP A 41 10.10 2.90 6.80
C ASP A 41 9.18 3.23 7.99
N ASP A 42 8.75 2.18 8.67
CA ASP A 42 7.80 2.22 9.78
C ASP A 42 8.33 3.04 10.95
N GLN A 43 9.62 2.92 11.25
CA GLN A 43 10.26 3.64 12.35
C GLN A 43 10.21 5.15 12.12
N LYS A 44 10.48 5.60 10.89
CA LYS A 44 10.36 7.02 10.52
C LYS A 44 8.92 7.53 10.66
N GLU A 45 7.92 6.73 10.29
CA GLU A 45 6.51 7.09 10.48
C GLU A 45 6.15 7.19 11.96
N VAL A 46 6.57 6.22 12.79
CA VAL A 46 6.31 6.21 14.23
C VAL A 46 6.97 7.41 14.94
N VAL A 47 8.20 7.75 14.58
CA VAL A 47 8.89 8.94 15.11
C VAL A 47 8.11 10.21 14.77
N MET A 48 7.63 10.33 13.53
CA MET A 48 6.91 11.53 13.10
C MET A 48 5.51 11.62 13.73
N ARG A 49 4.73 10.52 13.80
CA ARG A 49 3.35 10.55 14.30
C ARG A 49 3.26 10.99 15.76
N ARG A 50 4.27 10.63 16.59
CA ARG A 50 4.35 11.02 18.00
C ARG A 50 4.62 12.51 18.21
N ARG A 51 4.98 13.24 17.16
CA ARG A 51 5.31 14.67 17.19
C ARG A 51 4.27 15.55 16.51
N LEU A 52 3.24 14.97 15.89
CA LEU A 52 2.20 15.75 15.24
C LEU A 52 1.34 16.47 16.29
N PRO A 53 0.85 17.69 15.97
CA PRO A 53 -0.21 18.31 16.77
C PRO A 53 -1.42 17.40 16.87
N ALA A 54 -2.13 17.42 18.02
CA ALA A 54 -3.21 16.47 18.31
C ALA A 54 -4.34 16.42 17.27
N SER A 55 -4.59 17.52 16.55
CA SER A 55 -5.61 17.60 15.48
C SER A 55 -5.12 17.14 14.10
N VAL A 56 -3.82 16.90 13.93
CA VAL A 56 -3.20 16.55 12.65
C VAL A 56 -2.95 15.04 12.59
N LYS A 57 -3.58 14.38 11.63
CA LYS A 57 -3.50 12.92 11.48
C LYS A 57 -2.20 12.50 10.79
N MET A 58 -1.61 11.41 11.26
CA MET A 58 -0.68 10.63 10.44
C MET A 58 -1.49 9.73 9.51
N TYR A 59 -1.34 9.88 8.20
CA TYR A 59 -1.82 8.93 7.20
C TYR A 59 -0.66 8.03 6.76
N SER A 60 -0.69 6.75 7.10
CA SER A 60 0.32 5.83 6.62
C SER A 60 0.25 5.73 5.10
N GLY A 61 1.41 5.90 4.48
CA GLY A 61 1.67 5.57 3.09
C GLY A 61 2.70 4.45 2.96
N ASP A 62 2.84 3.63 4.02
CA ASP A 62 3.74 2.48 4.08
C ASP A 62 3.00 1.19 3.72
N ASP A 63 3.04 0.84 2.44
CA ASP A 63 2.43 -0.38 1.93
C ASP A 63 3.19 -1.67 2.35
N PHE A 64 4.30 -1.59 3.10
CA PHE A 64 5.04 -2.76 3.63
C PHE A 64 4.62 -3.14 5.05
N ASN A 65 4.21 -2.15 5.84
CA ASN A 65 4.05 -2.27 7.30
C ASN A 65 2.69 -1.76 7.82
N TYR A 66 1.77 -1.43 6.91
CA TYR A 66 0.47 -0.84 7.23
C TYR A 66 -0.35 -1.53 8.34
N PRO A 67 -0.41 -2.87 8.50
CA PRO A 67 -1.29 -3.43 9.52
C PRO A 67 -0.90 -2.99 10.93
N ASP A 68 0.40 -2.98 11.23
CA ASP A 68 0.91 -2.61 12.55
C ASP A 68 0.83 -1.10 12.76
N LEU A 69 1.10 -0.31 11.72
CA LEU A 69 0.99 1.15 11.78
C LEU A 69 -0.46 1.60 12.03
N ILE A 70 -1.44 0.92 11.41
CA ILE A 70 -2.87 1.19 11.58
C ILE A 70 -3.39 0.69 12.93
N ALA A 71 -2.96 -0.49 13.40
CA ALA A 71 -3.32 -0.99 14.72
C ALA A 71 -2.77 -0.07 15.83
N GLY A 72 -1.57 0.49 15.61
CA GLY A 72 -0.93 1.41 16.51
C GLY A 72 -0.16 0.74 17.65
N ASP A 73 0.36 1.58 18.53
CA ASP A 73 1.03 1.22 19.77
C ASP A 73 0.32 1.88 20.97
N ASP A 74 0.96 1.84 22.13
CA ASP A 74 0.49 2.45 23.37
C ASP A 74 0.37 3.99 23.31
N GLN A 75 1.04 4.63 22.35
CA GLN A 75 1.06 6.08 22.19
C GLN A 75 0.13 6.58 21.09
N GLY A 76 -0.19 5.74 20.11
CA GLY A 76 -1.16 6.09 19.07
C GLY A 76 -1.10 5.20 17.84
N HIS A 77 -1.89 5.56 16.84
CA HIS A 77 -2.00 4.84 15.58
C HIS A 77 -1.91 5.78 14.39
N SER A 78 -1.68 5.22 13.21
CA SER A 78 -1.75 5.93 11.95
C SER A 78 -3.11 5.66 11.28
N HIS A 79 -3.69 6.69 10.66
CA HIS A 79 -4.75 6.51 9.66
C HIS A 79 -4.17 5.91 8.39
N ALA A 80 -4.99 5.61 7.38
CA ALA A 80 -4.53 4.94 6.16
C ALA A 80 -4.85 5.76 4.90
N LEU A 81 -3.84 6.00 4.08
CA LEU A 81 -3.99 6.48 2.70
C LEU A 81 -3.02 5.67 1.83
N LEU A 82 -3.40 4.43 1.54
CA LEU A 82 -2.50 3.40 1.01
C LEU A 82 -2.84 3.02 -0.43
N GLY A 83 -1.82 2.71 -1.22
CA GLY A 83 -2.03 2.19 -2.58
C GLY A 83 -2.49 0.74 -2.54
N ILE A 84 -2.01 -0.06 -1.58
CA ILE A 84 -2.42 -1.46 -1.45
C ILE A 84 -3.92 -1.60 -1.15
N PHE A 85 -4.53 -0.64 -0.46
CA PHE A 85 -5.97 -0.66 -0.14
C PHE A 85 -6.87 -0.73 -1.38
N ASP A 86 -6.41 -0.27 -2.55
CA ASP A 86 -7.09 -0.51 -3.82
C ASP A 86 -7.19 -2.01 -4.12
N ALA A 87 -6.05 -2.69 -4.17
CA ALA A 87 -5.97 -4.11 -4.52
C ALA A 87 -6.53 -5.06 -3.45
N ILE A 88 -6.59 -4.62 -2.19
CA ILE A 88 -7.07 -5.44 -1.06
C ILE A 88 -8.36 -4.92 -0.42
N ALA A 89 -9.10 -4.05 -1.11
CA ALA A 89 -10.26 -3.33 -0.56
C ALA A 89 -11.23 -4.20 0.27
N PRO A 90 -11.62 -5.42 -0.17
CA PRO A 90 -12.51 -6.28 0.63
C PRO A 90 -11.88 -6.70 1.98
N ALA A 91 -10.60 -7.09 1.97
CA ALA A 91 -9.88 -7.50 3.17
C ALA A 91 -9.65 -6.30 4.10
N ALA A 92 -9.17 -5.17 3.57
CA ALA A 92 -8.96 -3.95 4.34
C ALA A 92 -10.26 -3.46 4.98
N SER A 93 -11.37 -3.42 4.24
CA SER A 93 -12.68 -3.03 4.77
C SER A 93 -13.12 -3.92 5.92
N ALA A 94 -13.07 -5.24 5.75
CA ALA A 94 -13.46 -6.19 6.80
C ALA A 94 -12.55 -6.11 8.04
N ALA A 95 -11.25 -5.90 7.82
CA ALA A 95 -10.27 -5.75 8.89
C ALA A 95 -10.50 -4.47 9.69
N LEU A 96 -10.69 -3.32 9.04
CA LEU A 96 -10.96 -2.06 9.72
C LEU A 96 -12.25 -2.10 10.54
N VAL A 97 -13.30 -2.78 10.06
CA VAL A 97 -14.51 -3.03 10.84
C VAL A 97 -14.24 -3.90 12.08
N ALA A 98 -13.36 -4.90 11.96
CA ALA A 98 -12.95 -5.73 13.09
C ALA A 98 -12.14 -4.91 14.12
N LEU A 99 -11.22 -4.08 13.65
CA LEU A 99 -10.41 -3.18 14.48
C LEU A 99 -11.29 -2.20 15.25
N ALA A 100 -12.26 -1.56 14.60
CA ALA A 100 -13.23 -0.66 15.23
C ALA A 100 -14.08 -1.33 16.33
N LYS A 101 -14.20 -2.67 16.30
CA LYS A 101 -14.89 -3.48 17.32
C LYS A 101 -13.94 -4.08 18.36
N GLY A 102 -12.66 -3.70 18.37
CA GLY A 102 -11.63 -4.26 19.25
C GLY A 102 -11.28 -5.72 18.97
N GLN A 103 -11.62 -6.25 17.80
CA GLN A 103 -11.44 -7.67 17.45
C GLN A 103 -10.05 -7.93 16.85
N MET A 104 -8.98 -7.71 17.62
CA MET A 104 -7.60 -7.78 17.14
C MET A 104 -7.26 -9.10 16.43
N ARG A 105 -7.62 -10.25 17.00
CA ARG A 105 -7.36 -11.55 16.34
C ARG A 105 -8.00 -11.66 14.96
N LYS A 106 -9.17 -11.04 14.76
CA LYS A 106 -9.87 -11.03 13.46
C LYS A 106 -9.21 -10.03 12.50
N TYR A 107 -8.80 -8.87 13.00
CA TYR A 107 -8.00 -7.90 12.25
C TYR A 107 -6.72 -8.55 11.71
N ASP A 108 -5.93 -9.20 12.57
CA ASP A 108 -4.67 -9.85 12.21
C ASP A 108 -4.90 -10.97 11.18
N LYS A 109 -5.93 -11.81 11.40
CA LYS A 109 -6.29 -12.89 10.47
C LYS A 109 -6.63 -12.37 9.06
N LEU A 110 -7.23 -11.18 8.97
CA LEU A 110 -7.62 -10.58 7.70
C LEU A 110 -6.45 -9.83 7.03
N MET A 111 -5.60 -9.14 7.80
CA MET A 111 -4.49 -8.35 7.26
C MET A 111 -3.24 -9.19 6.97
N ALA A 112 -2.86 -10.12 7.84
CA ALA A 112 -1.57 -10.81 7.73
C ALA A 112 -1.34 -11.51 6.38
N PRO A 113 -2.33 -12.23 5.78
CA PRO A 113 -2.16 -12.85 4.47
C PRO A 113 -1.91 -11.85 3.33
N THR A 114 -2.34 -10.59 3.50
CA THR A 114 -2.22 -9.55 2.46
C THR A 114 -0.84 -8.89 2.42
N VAL A 115 -0.05 -9.01 3.49
CA VAL A 115 1.27 -8.36 3.61
C VAL A 115 2.29 -8.88 2.60
N PRO A 116 2.46 -10.20 2.39
CA PRO A 116 3.39 -10.72 1.38
C PRO A 116 3.06 -10.22 -0.03
N LEU A 117 1.77 -10.22 -0.41
CA LEU A 117 1.30 -9.68 -1.67
C LEU A 117 1.66 -8.19 -1.80
N SER A 118 1.38 -7.39 -0.77
CA SER A 118 1.70 -5.96 -0.78
C SER A 118 3.19 -5.71 -0.97
N ARG A 119 4.03 -6.40 -0.20
CA ARG A 119 5.50 -6.28 -0.32
C ARG A 119 5.98 -6.70 -1.71
N LEU A 120 5.39 -7.72 -2.32
CA LEU A 120 5.67 -8.08 -3.71
C LEU A 120 5.27 -6.93 -4.65
N ILE A 121 4.03 -6.42 -4.54
CA ILE A 121 3.52 -5.36 -5.41
C ILE A 121 4.45 -4.14 -5.40
N PHE A 122 4.88 -3.72 -4.22
CA PHE A 122 5.71 -2.54 -3.99
C PHE A 122 7.22 -2.82 -4.00
N ARG A 123 7.66 -4.04 -4.36
CA ARG A 123 9.09 -4.38 -4.45
C ARG A 123 9.86 -3.47 -5.42
N VAL A 124 11.16 -3.32 -5.19
CA VAL A 124 12.05 -2.55 -6.07
C VAL A 124 12.01 -3.10 -7.51
N PRO A 125 11.98 -2.24 -8.56
CA PRO A 125 11.77 -0.79 -8.52
C PRO A 125 10.31 -0.41 -8.15
N THR A 126 10.15 0.27 -7.01
CA THR A 126 8.85 0.52 -6.38
C THR A 126 7.93 1.41 -7.20
N GLN A 127 8.45 2.29 -8.07
CA GLN A 127 7.63 3.18 -8.90
C GLN A 127 6.63 2.42 -9.80
N TYR A 128 6.89 1.14 -10.08
CA TYR A 128 6.03 0.25 -10.88
C TYR A 128 5.00 -0.54 -10.07
N TYR A 129 4.77 -0.21 -8.80
CA TYR A 129 3.75 -0.90 -7.98
C TYR A 129 2.35 -0.89 -8.62
N LYS A 130 2.03 0.20 -9.36
CA LYS A 130 0.75 0.37 -10.04
C LYS A 130 0.45 -0.76 -11.03
N THR A 131 1.49 -1.36 -11.62
CA THR A 131 1.36 -2.53 -12.51
C THR A 131 0.76 -3.73 -11.78
N GLY A 132 1.13 -3.97 -10.52
CA GLY A 132 0.53 -5.01 -9.68
C GLY A 132 -0.90 -4.69 -9.27
N ILE A 133 -1.20 -3.44 -8.92
CA ILE A 133 -2.56 -3.00 -8.59
C ILE A 133 -3.52 -3.24 -9.76
N VAL A 134 -3.16 -2.74 -10.96
CA VAL A 134 -3.99 -2.91 -12.15
C VAL A 134 -4.06 -4.37 -12.61
N PHE A 135 -3.00 -5.15 -12.41
CA PHE A 135 -3.03 -6.60 -12.67
C PHE A 135 -4.08 -7.30 -11.80
N LEU A 136 -4.14 -7.00 -10.50
CA LEU A 136 -5.17 -7.55 -9.60
C LEU A 136 -6.57 -7.06 -9.96
N ALA A 137 -6.73 -5.78 -10.31
CA ALA A 137 -8.01 -5.26 -10.80
C ALA A 137 -8.50 -6.01 -12.06
N TRP A 138 -7.58 -6.31 -12.97
CA TRP A 138 -7.87 -7.14 -14.14
C TRP A 138 -8.11 -8.60 -13.75
N LEU A 139 -7.43 -9.22 -12.79
CA LEU A 139 -7.81 -10.57 -12.37
C LEU A 139 -9.23 -10.62 -11.80
N ASN A 140 -9.65 -9.57 -11.09
CA ASN A 140 -10.91 -9.48 -10.35
C ASN A 140 -12.12 -8.94 -11.13
N GLY A 141 -12.01 -8.73 -12.44
CA GLY A 141 -13.17 -8.31 -13.23
C GLY A 141 -13.49 -6.82 -13.19
N HIS A 142 -12.65 -5.97 -12.59
CA HIS A 142 -12.89 -4.53 -12.54
C HIS A 142 -12.62 -3.82 -13.87
N GLN A 143 -11.91 -4.50 -14.78
CA GLN A 143 -11.65 -4.08 -16.15
C GLN A 143 -11.47 -5.31 -17.05
N ASP A 144 -11.62 -5.11 -18.37
CA ASP A 144 -11.59 -6.20 -19.35
C ASP A 144 -10.22 -6.46 -19.99
N HIS A 145 -9.30 -5.49 -19.89
CA HIS A 145 -7.97 -5.55 -20.49
C HIS A 145 -6.87 -5.32 -19.44
N PHE A 146 -5.70 -5.89 -19.67
CA PHE A 146 -4.48 -5.54 -18.94
C PHE A 146 -3.59 -4.62 -19.80
N VAL A 147 -4.06 -3.39 -19.96
CA VAL A 147 -3.39 -2.31 -20.69
C VAL A 147 -3.43 -1.08 -19.79
N MET A 148 -2.29 -0.42 -19.66
CA MET A 148 -2.08 0.71 -18.76
C MET A 148 -1.60 1.93 -19.54
N VAL A 149 -1.83 3.10 -18.97
CA VAL A 149 -1.25 4.37 -19.44
C VAL A 149 0.27 4.20 -19.61
N ASN A 150 0.80 4.77 -20.68
CA ASN A 150 2.23 4.71 -21.05
C ASN A 150 2.80 3.30 -21.24
N GLY A 151 1.95 2.29 -21.46
CA GLY A 151 2.41 0.90 -21.63
C GLY A 151 2.93 0.26 -20.34
N ALA A 152 2.57 0.80 -19.17
CA ALA A 152 3.13 0.36 -17.89
C ALA A 152 2.83 -1.11 -17.51
N GLN A 153 1.94 -1.80 -18.23
CA GLN A 153 1.70 -3.24 -18.07
C GLN A 153 2.95 -4.10 -18.31
N SER A 154 3.93 -3.60 -19.06
CA SER A 154 5.19 -4.33 -19.35
C SER A 154 6.31 -4.07 -18.35
N MET A 155 6.07 -3.32 -17.27
CA MET A 155 7.12 -2.89 -16.32
C MET A 155 7.48 -3.93 -15.26
N ARG A 156 6.85 -5.11 -15.30
CA ARG A 156 7.14 -6.25 -14.41
C ARG A 156 7.30 -7.53 -15.25
N PRO A 157 8.20 -8.44 -14.86
CA PRO A 157 8.46 -9.68 -15.61
C PRO A 157 7.39 -10.75 -15.34
N LEU A 158 7.23 -11.75 -16.21
CA LEU A 158 6.20 -12.80 -16.05
C LEU A 158 6.21 -13.52 -14.67
N PRO A 159 7.37 -13.90 -14.08
CA PRO A 159 7.39 -14.52 -12.75
C PRO A 159 6.78 -13.65 -11.65
N TYR A 160 6.82 -12.32 -11.78
CA TYR A 160 6.14 -11.41 -10.85
C TYR A 160 4.62 -11.60 -10.88
N PHE A 161 4.03 -11.72 -12.07
CA PHE A 161 2.58 -11.90 -12.21
C PHE A 161 2.13 -13.27 -11.69
N ILE A 162 2.94 -14.31 -11.91
CA ILE A 162 2.70 -15.65 -11.35
C ILE A 162 2.68 -15.60 -9.83
N GLU A 163 3.67 -14.95 -9.22
CA GLU A 163 3.75 -14.84 -7.77
C GLU A 163 2.63 -13.96 -7.20
N ALA A 164 2.30 -12.84 -7.85
CA ALA A 164 1.19 -11.99 -7.45
C ALA A 164 -0.16 -12.74 -7.50
N PHE A 165 -0.38 -13.57 -8.52
CA PHE A 165 -1.56 -14.41 -8.62
C PHE A 165 -1.65 -15.40 -7.44
N LYS A 166 -0.55 -16.10 -7.12
CA LYS A 166 -0.50 -17.05 -5.99
C LYS A 166 -0.74 -16.37 -4.65
N LEU A 167 -0.10 -15.24 -4.40
CA LEU A 167 -0.26 -14.50 -3.15
C LEU A 167 -1.66 -13.89 -3.02
N ALA A 168 -2.28 -13.46 -4.13
CA ALA A 168 -3.66 -13.00 -4.14
C ALA A 168 -4.65 -14.14 -3.80
N ASP A 169 -4.42 -15.35 -4.33
CA ASP A 169 -5.20 -16.55 -3.97
C ASP A 169 -5.05 -16.90 -2.48
N GLN A 170 -3.82 -16.99 -1.98
CA GLN A 170 -3.52 -17.28 -0.57
C GLN A 170 -4.12 -16.24 0.39
N ALA A 171 -4.23 -14.98 -0.05
CA ALA A 171 -4.85 -13.90 0.71
C ALA A 171 -6.38 -13.84 0.57
N GLY A 172 -6.99 -14.71 -0.24
CA GLY A 172 -8.44 -14.72 -0.49
C GLY A 172 -8.94 -13.49 -1.26
N LEU A 173 -8.08 -12.93 -2.12
CA LEU A 173 -8.34 -11.67 -2.85
C LEU A 173 -8.81 -11.86 -4.30
N LEU A 174 -8.96 -13.11 -4.75
CA LEU A 174 -9.55 -13.43 -6.04
C LEU A 174 -11.07 -13.58 -5.91
N ARG A 175 -11.81 -12.56 -6.35
CA ARG A 175 -13.27 -12.48 -6.24
C ARG A 175 -13.98 -13.61 -7.01
N ASP A 176 -13.49 -13.90 -8.20
CA ASP A 176 -13.96 -14.98 -9.07
C ASP A 176 -12.73 -15.81 -9.49
N PRO A 177 -12.44 -16.91 -8.77
CA PRO A 177 -11.25 -17.74 -9.06
C PRO A 177 -11.24 -18.30 -10.48
N ASP A 178 -12.38 -18.66 -11.05
CA ASP A 178 -12.45 -19.22 -12.40
C ASP A 178 -12.10 -18.16 -13.46
N LEU A 179 -12.62 -16.93 -13.30
CA LEU A 179 -12.24 -15.80 -14.15
C LEU A 179 -10.75 -15.48 -14.01
N ALA A 180 -10.25 -15.42 -12.78
CA ALA A 180 -8.84 -15.12 -12.51
C ALA A 180 -7.91 -16.17 -13.14
N VAL A 181 -8.22 -17.46 -12.99
CA VAL A 181 -7.49 -18.57 -13.62
C VAL A 181 -7.54 -18.46 -15.14
N LYS A 182 -8.71 -18.20 -15.72
CA LYS A 182 -8.85 -18.02 -17.18
C LYS A 182 -8.00 -16.85 -17.69
N ARG A 183 -8.01 -15.72 -16.98
CA ARG A 183 -7.20 -14.54 -17.31
C ARG A 183 -5.70 -14.83 -17.18
N MET A 184 -5.28 -15.49 -16.09
CA MET A 184 -3.89 -15.88 -15.89
C MET A 184 -3.39 -16.84 -16.98
N LYS A 185 -4.19 -17.86 -17.35
CA LYS A 185 -3.88 -18.77 -18.47
C LYS A 185 -3.74 -18.02 -19.80
N LYS A 186 -4.62 -17.04 -20.05
CA LYS A 186 -4.52 -16.20 -21.25
C LYS A 186 -3.21 -15.41 -21.26
N LEU A 187 -2.80 -14.82 -20.13
CA LEU A 187 -1.51 -14.14 -20.03
C LEU A 187 -0.36 -15.09 -20.33
N LEU A 188 -0.32 -16.27 -19.69
CA LEU A 188 0.74 -17.28 -19.90
C LEU A 188 0.84 -17.70 -21.38
N SER A 189 -0.29 -17.90 -22.06
CA SER A 189 -0.31 -18.29 -23.48
C SER A 189 0.33 -17.24 -24.40
N VAL A 190 0.21 -15.95 -24.08
CA VAL A 190 0.86 -14.86 -24.84
C VAL A 190 2.39 -14.94 -24.73
N TYR A 191 2.90 -15.48 -23.62
CA TYR A 191 4.32 -15.69 -23.37
C TYR A 191 4.82 -17.09 -23.78
N GLY A 192 3.95 -17.95 -24.35
CA GLY A 192 4.31 -19.31 -24.75
C GLY A 192 4.58 -20.27 -23.58
N ALA A 193 4.02 -19.97 -22.39
CA ALA A 193 4.13 -20.78 -21.18
C ALA A 193 2.91 -21.67 -20.95
#